data_AF-A0A2W5G7F6-F1
#
_entry.id   AF-A0A2W5G7F6-F1
#
_cell.length_a   1.000
_cell.length_b   1.000
_cell.length_c   1.000
_cell.angle_alpha   90.00
_cell.angle_beta   90.00
_cell.angle_gamma   90.00
#
_symmetry.space_group_name_H-M   'P 1'
#
loop_
_entity.id
_entity.type
_entity.pdbx_description
1 polymer ?
#
loop_
_entity_poly.entity_id
_entity_poly.type
_entity_poly.pdbx_seq_one_letter_code
_entity_poly.pdbx_strand_id
1 'polypeptide(L)'
;MANWCNNWVVFEGTAEAIEQITQLFKSMAEQEQKDNCGQLPDFVQDTHRDYFYNISQDNESAGVFQYETKWSPNTEAVKQLAEHFKVNFTQDYEELGCLVYGQAIFENNTLTDVCLDSQDFDSYELDEETDTYHFEGAEYDSEWEILDTLLERKIENQFGNAKIQHNEN
;
A
#
# COMPACT_ATOMS: atom_id res chain seq x y z
N MET A 1 7.02 -17.83 11.92
CA MET A 1 7.24 -16.37 11.85
C MET A 1 6.03 -15.78 11.16
N ALA A 2 5.60 -14.58 11.54
CA ALA A 2 4.60 -13.90 10.73
C ALA A 2 5.31 -13.29 9.52
N ASN A 3 4.70 -13.34 8.34
CA ASN A 3 5.17 -12.55 7.23
C ASN A 3 4.79 -11.09 7.47
N TRP A 4 5.65 -10.18 7.03
CA TRP A 4 5.48 -8.74 7.19
C TRP A 4 5.12 -8.14 5.84
N CYS A 5 3.97 -7.48 5.79
CA CYS A 5 3.55 -6.73 4.62
C CYS A 5 4.19 -5.35 4.69
N ASN A 6 4.98 -5.00 3.68
CA ASN A 6 5.54 -3.68 3.52
C ASN A 6 4.47 -2.75 2.97
N ASN A 7 4.44 -1.52 3.48
CA ASN A 7 3.52 -0.48 3.06
C ASN A 7 4.32 0.79 2.81
N TRP A 8 4.12 1.43 1.66
CA TRP A 8 4.61 2.76 1.34
C TRP A 8 3.42 3.67 1.11
N VAL A 9 3.27 4.69 1.96
CA VAL A 9 2.15 5.62 1.88
C VAL A 9 2.63 7.03 1.58
N VAL A 10 1.96 7.66 0.63
CA VAL A 10 2.12 9.08 0.27
C VAL A 10 0.81 9.79 0.57
N PHE A 11 0.85 10.75 1.50
CA PHE A 11 -0.29 11.62 1.80
C PHE A 11 -0.21 12.91 1.00
N GLU A 12 -1.35 13.36 0.47
CA GLU A 12 -1.46 14.60 -0.29
C GLU A 12 -2.55 15.51 0.25
N GLY A 13 -2.21 16.77 0.51
CA GLY A 13 -3.17 17.74 1.04
C GLY A 13 -2.53 19.08 1.38
N THR A 14 -3.14 19.81 2.31
CA THR A 14 -2.57 21.09 2.76
C THR A 14 -1.26 20.87 3.52
N ALA A 15 -0.32 21.81 3.41
CA ALA A 15 0.96 21.73 4.12
C ALA A 15 0.79 21.55 5.64
N GLU A 16 -0.23 22.19 6.23
CA GLU A 16 -0.58 22.03 7.65
C GLU A 16 -1.00 20.59 7.99
N ALA A 17 -1.86 19.97 7.16
CA ALA A 17 -2.29 18.59 7.38
C ALA A 17 -1.12 17.60 7.21
N ILE A 18 -0.28 17.80 6.20
CA ILE A 18 0.92 16.96 5.98
C ILE A 18 1.91 17.10 7.14
N GLU A 19 2.08 18.30 7.69
CA GLU A 19 2.92 18.50 8.88
C GLU A 19 2.33 17.80 10.11
N GLN A 20 1.02 17.87 10.33
CA GLN A 20 0.35 17.16 11.43
C GLN A 20 0.52 15.64 11.33
N ILE A 21 0.30 15.07 10.14
CA ILE A 21 0.51 13.64 9.86
C ILE A 21 1.99 13.27 10.10
N THR A 22 2.92 14.10 9.63
CA THR A 22 4.35 13.88 9.85
C THR A 22 4.71 13.84 11.32
N GLN A 23 4.16 14.75 12.14
CA GLN A 23 4.39 14.72 13.58
C GLN A 23 3.75 13.49 14.25
N LEU A 24 2.58 13.06 13.77
CA LEU A 24 1.93 11.84 14.25
C LEU A 24 2.80 10.61 14.00
N PHE A 25 3.27 10.39 12.76
CA PHE A 25 4.12 9.25 12.42
C PHE A 25 5.46 9.27 13.18
N LYS A 26 6.08 10.44 13.37
CA LYS A 26 7.28 10.57 14.21
C LYS A 26 7.00 10.18 15.66
N SER A 27 5.90 10.65 16.23
CA SER A 27 5.51 10.31 17.60
C SER A 27 5.24 8.81 17.75
N MET A 28 4.58 8.20 16.77
CA MET A 28 4.37 6.74 16.74
C MET A 28 5.70 6.00 16.64
N ALA A 29 6.60 6.37 15.73
CA ALA A 29 7.91 5.73 15.61
C ALA A 29 8.74 5.81 16.90
N GLU A 30 8.72 6.95 17.60
CA GLU A 30 9.37 7.09 18.91
C GLU A 30 8.73 6.22 19.99
N GLN A 31 7.40 6.06 19.97
CA GLN A 31 6.68 5.24 20.95
C GLN A 31 6.89 3.75 20.68
N GLU A 32 6.91 3.34 19.41
CA GLU A 32 7.25 1.99 18.97
C GLU A 32 8.61 1.55 19.52
N GLN A 33 9.64 2.42 19.44
CA GLN A 33 10.97 2.13 19.96
C GLN A 33 10.99 1.94 21.49
N LYS A 34 10.11 2.63 22.23
CA LYS A 34 10.02 2.54 23.68
C LYS A 34 9.29 1.28 24.13
N ASP A 35 8.19 0.97 23.45
CA ASP A 35 7.27 -0.10 23.87
C ASP A 35 7.53 -1.43 23.16
N ASN A 36 8.29 -1.40 22.06
CA ASN A 36 8.55 -2.52 21.16
C ASN A 36 7.25 -3.20 20.68
N CYS A 37 6.25 -2.38 20.32
CA CYS A 37 4.96 -2.83 19.81
C CYS A 37 4.43 -1.90 18.71
N GLY A 38 3.59 -2.44 17.83
CA GLY A 38 2.91 -1.67 16.80
C GLY A 38 2.03 -0.56 17.38
N GLN A 39 1.96 0.54 16.68
CA GLN A 39 1.28 1.76 17.11
C GLN A 39 0.00 1.97 16.32
N LEU A 40 -1.01 2.54 16.97
CA LEU A 40 -2.25 2.95 16.34
C LEU A 40 -2.73 4.25 17.01
N PRO A 41 -3.07 5.31 16.26
CA PRO A 41 -3.59 6.53 16.87
C PRO A 41 -4.95 6.27 17.54
N ASP A 42 -5.20 6.92 18.68
CA ASP A 42 -6.42 6.72 19.50
C ASP A 42 -7.74 6.99 18.76
N PHE A 43 -7.69 7.77 17.67
CA PHE A 43 -8.86 8.10 16.86
C PHE A 43 -9.13 7.09 15.74
N VAL A 44 -8.22 6.14 15.51
CA VAL A 44 -8.39 5.04 14.55
C VAL A 44 -9.02 3.86 15.29
N GLN A 45 -10.14 3.37 14.76
CA GLN A 45 -10.75 2.14 15.24
C GLN A 45 -9.98 0.95 14.67
N ASP A 46 -9.47 0.10 15.57
CA ASP A 46 -8.86 -1.17 15.22
C ASP A 46 -9.96 -2.11 14.67
N THR A 47 -9.92 -2.38 13.36
CA THR A 47 -10.87 -3.29 12.73
C THR A 47 -10.29 -4.70 12.63
N HIS A 48 -8.99 -4.83 12.33
CA HIS A 48 -8.36 -6.12 12.02
C HIS A 48 -6.88 -6.24 12.43
N ARG A 49 -6.49 -5.71 13.60
CA ARG A 49 -5.08 -5.53 14.02
C ARG A 49 -4.38 -4.53 13.13
N ASP A 50 -5.07 -3.43 12.87
CA ASP A 50 -4.54 -2.32 12.10
C ASP A 50 -3.51 -1.61 12.99
N TYR A 51 -2.22 -1.86 12.79
CA TYR A 51 -1.15 -1.16 13.50
C TYR A 51 -0.05 -0.80 12.53
N PHE A 52 0.73 0.21 12.88
CA PHE A 52 1.93 0.62 12.17
C PHE A 52 3.13 0.10 12.96
N TYR A 53 4.05 -0.62 12.31
CA TYR A 53 5.27 -1.14 12.92
C TYR A 53 6.48 -0.89 12.02
N ASN A 54 7.70 -0.88 12.57
CA ASN A 54 8.92 -0.54 11.85
C ASN A 54 8.76 0.76 11.03
N ILE A 55 8.15 1.76 11.65
CA ILE A 55 7.81 3.03 10.99
C ILE A 55 9.10 3.79 10.63
N SER A 56 9.20 4.17 9.36
CA SER A 56 10.26 5.01 8.82
C SER A 56 9.69 6.10 7.92
N GLN A 57 10.42 7.20 7.80
CA GLN A 57 10.07 8.33 6.95
C GLN A 57 11.24 8.62 6.01
N ASP A 58 10.93 8.95 4.75
CA ASP A 58 11.91 9.58 3.88
C ASP A 58 12.27 10.97 4.43
N ASN A 59 13.54 11.16 4.80
CA ASN A 59 14.02 12.42 5.38
C ASN A 59 13.91 13.61 4.41
N GLU A 60 13.74 13.36 3.11
CA GLU A 60 13.66 14.39 2.08
C GLU A 60 12.19 14.76 1.73
N SER A 61 11.22 13.95 2.16
CA SER A 61 9.82 14.05 1.70
C SER A 61 8.82 14.01 2.87
N ALA A 62 8.22 15.17 3.19
CA ALA A 62 7.11 15.22 4.14
C ALA A 62 5.88 14.46 3.59
N GLY A 63 5.17 13.73 4.44
CA GLY A 63 3.99 12.97 4.02
C GLY A 63 4.26 11.61 3.37
N VAL A 64 5.53 11.18 3.28
CA VAL A 64 5.92 9.88 2.71
C VAL A 64 6.45 8.97 3.82
N PHE A 65 5.82 7.82 4.02
CA PHE A 65 6.17 6.89 5.10
C PHE A 65 6.24 5.45 4.60
N GLN A 66 7.14 4.68 5.21
CA GLN A 66 7.20 3.23 5.05
C GLN A 66 6.99 2.57 6.42
N TYR A 67 6.21 1.49 6.46
CA TYR A 67 5.97 0.71 7.66
C TYR A 67 5.55 -0.72 7.32
N GLU A 68 5.48 -1.56 8.33
CA GLU A 68 5.13 -2.96 8.24
C GLU A 68 3.83 -3.28 9.00
N THR A 69 3.07 -4.21 8.45
CA THR A 69 1.89 -4.84 9.07
C THR A 69 2.05 -6.36 9.01
N LYS A 70 1.21 -7.10 9.74
CA LYS A 70 1.21 -8.58 9.62
C LYS A 70 0.29 -9.02 8.49
N TRP A 71 0.83 -9.82 7.57
CA TRP A 71 0.11 -10.54 6.50
C TRP A 71 -0.62 -9.71 5.44
N SER A 72 -1.14 -8.53 5.76
CA SER A 72 -1.95 -7.71 4.84
C SER A 72 -1.81 -6.23 5.14
N PRO A 73 -2.07 -5.34 4.17
CA PRO A 73 -2.10 -3.89 4.42
C PRO A 73 -3.18 -3.51 5.44
N ASN A 74 -2.98 -2.37 6.11
CA ASN A 74 -3.93 -1.76 7.04
C ASN A 74 -4.72 -0.60 6.37
N THR A 75 -5.18 -0.81 5.14
CA THR A 75 -5.78 0.24 4.28
C THR A 75 -6.90 1.03 4.97
N GLU A 76 -7.74 0.38 5.78
CA GLU A 76 -8.83 1.06 6.50
C GLU A 76 -8.31 2.00 7.59
N ALA A 77 -7.18 1.68 8.25
CA ALA A 77 -6.56 2.61 9.20
C ALA A 77 -5.95 3.83 8.48
N VAL A 78 -5.33 3.62 7.31
CA VAL A 78 -4.80 4.72 6.50
C VAL A 78 -5.94 5.62 5.99
N LYS A 79 -7.07 5.03 5.60
CA LYS A 79 -8.30 5.77 5.29
C LYS A 79 -8.80 6.60 6.47
N GLN A 80 -8.85 6.04 7.68
CA GLN A 80 -9.26 6.79 8.86
C GLN A 80 -8.32 7.97 9.16
N LEU A 81 -7.01 7.81 8.95
CA LEU A 81 -6.05 8.92 9.01
C LEU A 81 -6.39 10.00 7.97
N ALA A 82 -6.60 9.59 6.73
CA ALA A 82 -6.91 10.50 5.63
C ALA A 82 -8.24 11.27 5.83
N GLU A 83 -9.28 10.59 6.32
CA GLU A 83 -10.56 11.20 6.70
C GLU A 83 -10.39 12.20 7.85
N HIS A 84 -9.58 11.86 8.87
CA HIS A 84 -9.32 12.72 10.02
C HIS A 84 -8.61 14.03 9.61
N PHE A 85 -7.55 13.91 8.82
CA PHE A 85 -6.71 15.04 8.41
C PHE A 85 -7.20 15.73 7.12
N LYS A 86 -8.24 15.19 6.47
CA LYS A 86 -8.81 15.68 5.20
C LYS A 86 -7.75 15.74 4.10
N VAL A 87 -7.04 14.64 3.93
CA VAL A 87 -6.02 14.45 2.90
C VAL A 87 -6.41 13.29 1.99
N ASN A 88 -5.78 13.22 0.83
CA ASN A 88 -5.77 12.05 -0.03
C ASN A 88 -4.57 11.17 0.33
N PHE A 89 -4.57 9.91 -0.11
CA PHE A 89 -3.36 9.09 -0.07
C PHE A 89 -3.27 8.11 -1.25
N THR A 90 -2.03 7.73 -1.56
CA THR A 90 -1.71 6.52 -2.31
C THR A 90 -0.87 5.62 -1.40
N GLN A 91 -1.21 4.34 -1.32
CA GLN A 91 -0.52 3.33 -0.52
C GLN A 91 -0.19 2.14 -1.39
N ASP A 92 1.09 1.92 -1.65
CA ASP A 92 1.59 0.68 -2.25
C ASP A 92 1.85 -0.33 -1.13
N TYR A 93 1.54 -1.59 -1.37
CA TYR A 93 1.75 -2.64 -0.37
C TYR A 93 2.12 -3.98 -1.00
N GLU A 94 2.97 -4.73 -0.31
CA GLU A 94 3.42 -6.05 -0.77
C GLU A 94 3.75 -7.00 0.38
N GLU A 95 3.40 -8.27 0.17
CA GLU A 95 3.79 -9.43 0.98
C GLU A 95 3.70 -10.68 0.09
N LEU A 96 4.73 -10.92 -0.71
CA LEU A 96 4.70 -12.00 -1.71
C LEU A 96 4.55 -13.40 -1.09
N GLY A 97 4.95 -13.60 0.17
CA GLY A 97 4.75 -14.86 0.89
C GLY A 97 3.28 -15.22 1.13
N CYS A 98 2.37 -14.25 1.01
CA CYS A 98 0.92 -14.43 1.08
C CYS A 98 0.21 -14.03 -0.23
N LEU A 99 0.93 -13.85 -1.34
CA LEU A 99 0.38 -13.40 -2.63
C LEU A 99 -0.35 -12.05 -2.51
N VAL A 100 0.23 -11.14 -1.72
CA VAL A 100 -0.28 -9.77 -1.55
C VAL A 100 0.62 -8.83 -2.32
N TYR A 101 0.05 -8.12 -3.28
CA TYR A 101 0.72 -7.07 -4.02
C TYR A 101 -0.35 -6.14 -4.58
N GLY A 102 -0.33 -4.86 -4.21
CA GLY A 102 -1.42 -3.98 -4.57
C GLY A 102 -1.20 -2.51 -4.22
N GLN A 103 -2.21 -1.72 -4.58
CA GLN A 103 -2.24 -0.30 -4.35
C GLN A 103 -3.62 0.14 -3.90
N ALA A 104 -3.66 0.95 -2.85
CA ALA A 104 -4.86 1.62 -2.38
C ALA A 104 -4.74 3.13 -2.62
N ILE A 105 -5.76 3.69 -3.25
CA ILE A 105 -5.90 5.13 -3.53
C ILE A 105 -7.14 5.63 -2.80
N PHE A 106 -6.99 6.68 -2.01
CA PHE A 106 -8.09 7.42 -1.42
C PHE A 106 -8.12 8.84 -1.95
N GLU A 107 -9.15 9.13 -2.74
CA GLU A 107 -9.38 10.46 -3.31
C GLU A 107 -10.88 10.75 -3.28
N ASN A 108 -11.25 12.02 -3.07
CA ASN A 108 -12.65 12.46 -3.09
C ASN A 108 -13.56 11.65 -2.13
N ASN A 109 -13.03 11.29 -0.96
CA ASN A 109 -13.68 10.42 0.05
C ASN A 109 -14.05 9.02 -0.44
N THR A 110 -13.38 8.53 -1.50
CA THR A 110 -13.59 7.20 -2.05
C THR A 110 -12.29 6.43 -1.97
N LEU A 111 -12.33 5.27 -1.29
CA LEU A 111 -11.23 4.32 -1.27
C LEU A 111 -11.39 3.36 -2.45
N THR A 112 -10.36 3.27 -3.28
CA THR A 112 -10.19 2.24 -4.29
C THR A 112 -8.97 1.41 -3.90
N ASP A 113 -9.18 0.12 -3.63
CA ASP A 113 -8.12 -0.81 -3.26
C ASP A 113 -8.04 -1.90 -4.34
N VAL A 114 -6.87 -2.03 -4.98
CA VAL A 114 -6.62 -2.97 -6.07
C VAL A 114 -5.45 -3.85 -5.68
N CYS A 115 -5.73 -5.14 -5.55
CA CYS A 115 -4.73 -6.18 -5.24
C CYS A 115 -4.67 -7.19 -6.38
N LEU A 116 -3.47 -7.66 -6.71
CA LEU A 116 -3.29 -8.85 -7.53
C LEU A 116 -3.93 -10.07 -6.84
N ASP A 117 -4.50 -10.95 -7.64
CA ASP A 117 -5.07 -12.21 -7.16
C ASP A 117 -4.27 -13.41 -7.66
N SER A 118 -4.61 -14.61 -7.21
CA SER A 118 -3.85 -15.81 -7.55
C SER A 118 -3.70 -16.04 -9.07
N GLN A 119 -4.65 -15.60 -9.89
CA GLN A 119 -4.55 -15.76 -11.35
C GLN A 119 -3.49 -14.84 -11.95
N ASP A 120 -3.28 -13.67 -11.36
CA ASP A 120 -2.22 -12.76 -11.75
C ASP A 120 -0.85 -13.38 -11.43
N PHE A 121 -0.69 -13.99 -10.25
CA PHE A 121 0.56 -14.69 -9.87
C PHE A 121 0.81 -15.95 -10.70
N ASP A 122 -0.24 -16.69 -11.09
CA ASP A 122 -0.14 -17.86 -11.97
C ASP A 122 0.22 -17.49 -13.43
N SER A 123 0.29 -16.20 -13.78
CA SER A 123 0.53 -15.73 -15.15
C SER A 123 2.00 -15.67 -15.56
N TYR A 124 2.92 -15.80 -14.60
CA TYR A 124 4.36 -15.83 -14.81
C TYR A 124 5.01 -17.01 -14.08
N GLU A 125 6.21 -17.40 -14.51
CA GLU A 125 6.93 -18.52 -13.91
C GLU A 125 8.43 -18.21 -13.76
N LEU A 126 9.07 -18.78 -12.74
CA LEU A 126 10.51 -18.73 -12.55
C LEU A 126 11.16 -19.90 -13.29
N ASP A 127 12.09 -19.60 -14.19
CA ASP A 127 13.02 -20.60 -14.73
C ASP A 127 14.18 -20.79 -13.73
N GLU A 128 14.14 -21.89 -12.98
CA GLU A 128 15.16 -22.22 -11.98
C GLU A 128 16.55 -22.49 -12.59
N GLU A 129 16.66 -22.80 -13.90
CA GLU A 129 17.95 -23.04 -14.55
C GLU A 129 18.68 -21.73 -14.87
N THR A 130 17.95 -20.70 -15.28
CA THR A 130 18.51 -19.39 -15.67
C THR A 130 18.37 -18.32 -14.60
N ASP A 131 17.58 -18.57 -13.54
CA ASP A 131 17.24 -17.61 -12.48
C ASP A 131 16.55 -16.36 -13.05
N THR A 132 15.66 -16.58 -14.04
CA THR A 132 14.90 -15.52 -14.74
C THR A 132 13.40 -15.82 -14.71
N TYR A 133 12.59 -14.77 -14.72
CA TYR A 133 11.13 -14.87 -14.77
C TYR A 133 10.62 -14.77 -16.20
N HIS A 134 9.63 -15.59 -16.55
CA HIS A 134 9.00 -15.60 -17.87
C HIS A 134 7.56 -15.10 -17.78
N PHE A 135 7.24 -14.09 -18.58
CA PHE A 135 5.90 -13.51 -18.67
C PHE A 135 5.62 -13.03 -20.10
N GLU A 136 4.47 -13.41 -20.66
CA GLU A 136 4.04 -13.02 -22.02
C GLU A 136 5.08 -13.26 -23.14
N GLY A 137 5.95 -14.27 -22.97
CA GLY A 137 6.99 -14.62 -23.94
C GLY A 137 8.26 -13.75 -23.87
N ALA A 138 8.42 -12.96 -22.81
CA ALA A 138 9.64 -12.22 -22.49
C ALA A 138 10.29 -12.75 -21.18
N GLU A 139 11.61 -12.56 -21.08
CA GLU A 139 12.42 -12.88 -19.90
C GLU A 139 12.65 -11.60 -19.09
N TYR A 140 12.59 -11.72 -17.76
CA TYR A 140 12.77 -10.64 -16.80
C TYR A 140 13.74 -11.09 -15.70
N ASP A 141 14.61 -10.18 -15.27
CA ASP A 141 15.55 -10.44 -14.16
C ASP A 141 14.86 -10.41 -12.78
N SER A 142 13.62 -9.91 -12.70
CA SER A 142 12.88 -9.75 -11.46
C SER A 142 11.36 -9.86 -11.65
N GLU A 143 10.68 -10.55 -10.73
CA GLU A 143 9.21 -10.61 -10.73
C GLU A 143 8.55 -9.26 -10.44
N TRP A 144 9.24 -8.31 -9.80
CA TRP A 144 8.68 -6.99 -9.48
C TRP A 144 8.21 -6.24 -10.73
N GLU A 145 8.97 -6.28 -11.83
CA GLU A 145 8.59 -5.62 -13.09
C GLU A 145 7.30 -6.21 -13.69
N ILE A 146 7.11 -7.51 -13.52
CA ILE A 146 5.91 -8.22 -13.96
C ILE A 146 4.73 -7.85 -13.06
N LEU A 147 4.93 -7.84 -11.74
CA LEU A 147 3.91 -7.47 -10.75
C LEU A 147 3.43 -6.02 -10.93
N ASP A 148 4.35 -5.08 -11.13
CA ASP A 148 4.06 -3.68 -11.49
C ASP A 148 3.16 -3.64 -12.74
N THR A 149 3.58 -4.33 -13.80
CA THR A 149 2.84 -4.38 -15.08
C THR A 149 1.42 -4.96 -14.90
N LEU A 150 1.28 -6.04 -14.14
CA LEU A 150 0.00 -6.68 -13.86
C LEU A 150 -0.92 -5.74 -13.06
N LEU A 151 -0.38 -5.10 -12.03
CA LEU A 151 -1.13 -4.22 -11.14
C LEU A 151 -1.59 -2.97 -11.90
N GLU A 152 -0.71 -2.34 -12.67
CA GLU A 152 -1.06 -1.20 -13.53
C GLU A 152 -2.21 -1.55 -14.49
N ARG A 153 -2.14 -2.70 -15.18
CA ARG A 153 -3.22 -3.16 -16.06
C ARG A 153 -4.53 -3.38 -15.30
N LYS A 154 -4.47 -3.93 -14.08
CA LYS A 154 -5.66 -4.18 -13.25
C LYS A 154 -6.32 -2.87 -12.80
N ILE A 155 -5.50 -1.92 -12.36
CA ILE A 155 -5.89 -0.55 -12.03
C ILE A 155 -6.54 0.12 -13.25
N GLU A 156 -5.88 0.13 -14.40
CA GLU A 156 -6.40 0.73 -15.63
C GLU A 156 -7.73 0.13 -16.06
N ASN A 157 -7.89 -1.19 -15.97
CA ASN A 157 -9.15 -1.86 -16.28
C ASN A 157 -10.28 -1.45 -15.32
N GLN A 158 -9.98 -1.31 -14.03
CA GLN A 158 -10.97 -0.89 -13.03
C GLN A 158 -11.41 0.57 -13.26
N PHE A 159 -10.47 1.48 -13.50
CA PHE A 159 -10.76 2.90 -13.75
C PHE A 159 -11.31 3.17 -15.17
N GLY A 160 -10.89 2.39 -16.17
CA GLY A 160 -11.39 2.45 -17.54
C GLY A 160 -12.85 2.01 -17.64
N ASN A 161 -13.23 0.94 -16.94
CA ASN A 161 -14.61 0.46 -16.86
C ASN A 161 -15.53 1.47 -16.14
N ALA A 162 -15.04 2.18 -15.13
CA ALA A 162 -15.80 3.23 -14.43
C ALA A 162 -16.16 4.42 -15.34
N LYS A 163 -15.29 4.80 -16.28
CA LYS A 163 -15.54 5.89 -17.25
C LYS A 163 -16.58 5.52 -18.32
N ILE A 164 -16.69 4.25 -18.68
CA ILE A 164 -17.67 3.77 -19.67
C ILE A 164 -19.09 3.81 -19.08
N GLN A 165 -19.26 3.43 -17.80
CA GLN A 165 -20.57 3.42 -17.14
C GLN A 165 -21.15 4.83 -16.87
N HIS A 166 -20.32 5.87 -16.80
CA HIS A 166 -20.79 7.25 -16.62
C HIS A 166 -21.26 7.94 -17.91
N ASN A 167 -20.97 7.38 -19.08
CA ASN A 167 -21.35 7.95 -20.37
C ASN A 167 -22.64 7.35 -20.98
N GLU A 168 -23.33 6.46 -20.25
CA GLU A 168 -24.58 5.82 -20.70
C GLU A 168 -25.86 6.35 -20.04
N ASN A 169 -25.82 7.51 -19.35
CA ASN A 169 -27.01 8.16 -18.77
C ASN A 169 -27.25 9.59 -19.26
#